data_AF-F2E4G5-F1
#
_entry.id   AF-F2E4G5-F1
#
_cell.length_a   1.000
_cell.length_b   1.000
_cell.length_c   1.000
_cell.angle_alpha   90.00
_cell.angle_beta   90.00
_cell.angle_gamma   90.00
#
_symmetry.space_group_name_H-M   'P 1'
#
loop_
_entity.id
_entity.type
_entity.pdbx_description
1 polymer ?
#
loop_
_entity_poly.entity_id
_entity_poly.type
_entity_poly.pdbx_seq_one_letter_code
_entity_poly.pdbx_strand_id
1 'polypeptide(L)'
;MLVWDDRTSVESLGMTWGYMDTHDAETANYFRGSDVQCVLCPRNPDAGRSAVMGLETAYTISHHQKIIAVDHDMPVRGSSSRRRIVSFVSGLDLCDGRYDTQFHSLFRTLDTAHHKDFHQGSIADASVDKGGPRQPWHDIHAKIEGPAAWDILYNFEQRWRKQRGDHDLLVDLVALENLIMPPSAVTFPDDQEAWKVQVFRSIDGGASFGFPSAPEEAARSGIVSGKNNTIDRSIQDAYIHAIRRAKHFIYIENQYFLGSSFAWKADGIRPEEIEALHLIPRELSLKIVSKIEAGERFVVYVVVPMWPEGVPEHGSMQAILDWQRRTMDMMYYDIAIGLEAKGTIDANPKDYLAFFCLGNREVKRSGEYEPADRPLPGLGLPMKWRRTLGGS
;
A
#
# COMPACT_ATOMS: atom_id res chain seq x y z
N MET A 1 -2.71 -14.53 14.04
CA MET A 1 -2.40 -13.92 12.74
C MET A 1 -3.62 -14.01 11.83
N LEU A 2 -3.92 -12.94 11.10
CA LEU A 2 -4.95 -12.91 10.04
C LEU A 2 -4.22 -12.64 8.72
N VAL A 3 -3.95 -13.70 7.95
CA VAL A 3 -3.27 -13.62 6.65
C VAL A 3 -4.33 -13.66 5.56
N TRP A 4 -4.18 -12.89 4.48
CA TRP A 4 -5.15 -12.95 3.37
C TRP A 4 -5.15 -14.35 2.75
N ASP A 5 -6.35 -14.90 2.55
CA ASP A 5 -6.58 -16.17 1.83
C ASP A 5 -6.66 -15.88 0.33
N ASP A 6 -5.55 -16.10 -0.37
CA ASP A 6 -5.53 -16.09 -1.82
C ASP A 6 -6.25 -17.35 -2.32
N ARG A 7 -7.51 -17.17 -2.72
CA ARG A 7 -8.36 -18.26 -3.22
C ARG A 7 -7.84 -18.92 -4.50
N THR A 8 -6.83 -18.35 -5.14
CA THR A 8 -6.16 -18.95 -6.29
C THR A 8 -5.01 -19.87 -5.89
N SER A 9 -4.59 -19.89 -4.63
CA SER A 9 -3.62 -20.83 -4.06
C SER A 9 -4.25 -22.23 -3.94
N VAL A 10 -3.94 -23.14 -4.87
CA VAL A 10 -4.57 -24.48 -4.94
C VAL A 10 -3.88 -25.49 -4.00
N GLU A 11 -4.40 -25.69 -2.80
CA GLU A 11 -3.93 -26.75 -1.87
C GLU A 11 -4.21 -28.20 -2.35
N SER A 12 -4.99 -28.42 -3.42
CA SER A 12 -5.55 -29.76 -3.74
C SER A 12 -4.72 -30.66 -4.67
N LEU A 13 -3.54 -30.22 -5.18
CA LEU A 13 -2.72 -31.04 -6.09
C LEU A 13 -1.21 -31.00 -5.81
N GLY A 14 -0.78 -30.52 -4.63
CA GLY A 14 0.65 -30.44 -4.30
C GLY A 14 1.43 -29.42 -5.14
N MET A 15 0.73 -28.41 -5.67
CA MET A 15 1.31 -27.28 -6.40
C MET A 15 0.97 -25.97 -5.68
N THR A 16 1.98 -25.36 -5.09
CA THR A 16 1.94 -24.10 -4.32
C THR A 16 2.14 -22.90 -5.24
N TRP A 17 1.19 -22.63 -6.16
CA TRP A 17 1.29 -21.44 -7.02
C TRP A 17 -0.07 -20.74 -7.10
N GLY A 18 -0.18 -19.61 -6.38
CA GLY A 18 -1.29 -18.66 -6.48
C GLY A 18 -1.04 -17.63 -7.59
N TYR A 19 -2.10 -17.07 -8.17
CA TYR A 19 -2.03 -16.04 -9.22
C TYR A 19 -1.35 -14.75 -8.74
N MET A 20 -1.37 -14.50 -7.42
CA MET A 20 -0.85 -13.28 -6.79
C MET A 20 0.49 -13.51 -6.04
N ASP A 21 1.12 -14.67 -6.22
CA ASP A 21 2.43 -15.02 -5.67
C ASP A 21 2.53 -14.77 -4.15
N THR A 22 1.50 -15.17 -3.41
CA THR A 22 1.48 -15.14 -1.94
C THR A 22 1.90 -16.47 -1.33
N HIS A 23 2.46 -16.42 -0.12
CA HIS A 23 2.85 -17.60 0.66
C HIS A 23 1.87 -17.91 1.80
N ASP A 24 0.57 -17.63 1.59
CA ASP A 24 -0.45 -17.66 2.63
C ASP A 24 -0.74 -19.10 3.11
N ALA A 25 -0.94 -20.03 2.17
CA ALA A 25 -1.18 -21.44 2.47
C ALA A 25 0.05 -22.11 3.14
N GLU A 26 1.25 -21.82 2.65
CA GLU A 26 2.53 -22.28 3.21
C GLU A 26 2.70 -21.78 4.63
N THR A 27 2.39 -20.50 4.88
CA THR A 27 2.44 -19.89 6.22
C THR A 27 1.45 -20.56 7.17
N ALA A 28 0.20 -20.78 6.71
CA ALA A 28 -0.80 -21.46 7.52
C ALA A 28 -0.39 -22.90 7.85
N ASN A 29 0.20 -23.62 6.89
CA ASN A 29 0.70 -24.97 7.10
C ASN A 29 1.94 -25.00 8.02
N TYR A 30 2.84 -24.02 7.92
CA TYR A 30 4.02 -23.90 8.78
C TYR A 30 3.63 -23.79 10.27
N PHE A 31 2.58 -23.02 10.59
CA PHE A 31 2.10 -22.87 11.96
C PHE A 31 1.11 -23.96 12.41
N ARG A 32 0.71 -24.87 11.51
CA ARG A 32 -0.25 -25.94 11.82
C ARG A 32 0.33 -26.86 12.90
N GLY A 33 -0.40 -27.00 14.01
CA GLY A 33 0.03 -27.81 15.16
C GLY A 33 0.97 -27.11 16.14
N SER A 34 1.30 -25.84 15.90
CA SER A 34 1.97 -24.98 16.89
C SER A 34 0.94 -24.21 17.74
N ASP A 35 1.40 -23.47 18.75
CA ASP A 35 0.54 -22.58 19.54
C ASP A 35 0.13 -21.31 18.79
N VAL A 36 0.78 -21.01 17.65
CA VAL A 36 0.47 -19.82 16.83
C VAL A 36 -0.85 -20.02 16.10
N GLN A 37 -1.81 -19.14 16.39
CA GLN A 37 -3.10 -19.13 15.71
C GLN A 37 -3.02 -18.40 14.37
N CYS A 38 -2.75 -19.14 13.29
CA CYS A 38 -2.74 -18.59 11.93
C CYS A 38 -4.07 -18.86 11.23
N VAL A 39 -4.74 -17.79 10.77
CA VAL A 39 -6.04 -17.86 10.10
C VAL A 39 -5.96 -17.24 8.72
N LEU A 40 -6.30 -18.04 7.71
CA LEU A 40 -6.52 -17.60 6.35
C LEU A 40 -7.85 -16.84 6.26
N CYS A 41 -7.77 -15.60 5.80
CA CYS A 41 -8.86 -14.63 5.84
C CYS A 41 -9.31 -14.28 4.42
N PRO A 42 -10.41 -14.85 3.93
CA PRO A 42 -10.93 -14.47 2.62
C PRO A 42 -11.44 -13.03 2.64
N ARG A 43 -11.35 -12.38 1.48
CA ARG A 43 -12.01 -11.09 1.27
C ARG A 43 -13.16 -11.27 0.29
N ASN A 44 -14.36 -11.00 0.76
CA ASN A 44 -15.54 -10.92 -0.09
C ASN A 44 -15.85 -9.43 -0.34
N PRO A 45 -15.97 -8.99 -1.59
CA PRO A 45 -16.38 -7.63 -1.90
C PRO A 45 -17.86 -7.43 -1.55
N ASP A 46 -18.23 -6.19 -1.23
CA ASP A 46 -19.62 -5.79 -1.25
C ASP A 46 -20.15 -5.89 -2.70
N ALA A 47 -21.30 -6.54 -2.91
CA ALA A 47 -21.65 -7.16 -4.20
C ALA A 47 -21.40 -6.28 -5.46
N GLY A 48 -20.78 -6.87 -6.49
CA GLY A 48 -20.58 -6.25 -7.81
C GLY A 48 -21.90 -5.89 -8.53
N ARG A 49 -21.84 -5.16 -9.66
CA ARG A 49 -23.04 -4.81 -10.46
C ARG A 49 -23.75 -6.03 -11.05
N SER A 50 -23.02 -7.12 -11.29
CA SER A 50 -23.55 -8.40 -11.76
C SER A 50 -22.95 -9.57 -10.98
N ALA A 51 -23.60 -10.73 -10.99
CA ALA A 51 -23.10 -11.93 -10.33
C ALA A 51 -21.74 -12.39 -10.88
N VAL A 52 -21.49 -12.22 -12.19
CA VAL A 52 -20.22 -12.59 -12.84
C VAL A 52 -19.09 -11.64 -12.43
N MET A 53 -19.34 -10.32 -12.48
CA MET A 53 -18.37 -9.31 -12.05
C MET A 53 -18.11 -9.42 -10.53
N GLY A 54 -19.14 -9.76 -9.74
CA GLY A 54 -19.00 -10.05 -8.32
C GLY A 54 -18.13 -11.28 -8.03
N LEU A 55 -18.20 -12.31 -8.88
CA LEU A 55 -17.35 -13.51 -8.77
C LEU A 55 -15.89 -13.19 -9.13
N GLU A 56 -15.63 -12.52 -10.26
CA GLU A 56 -14.27 -12.09 -10.64
C GLU A 56 -13.66 -11.13 -9.62
N THR A 57 -14.44 -10.18 -9.09
CA THR A 57 -13.99 -9.26 -8.03
C THR A 57 -13.66 -10.02 -6.73
N ALA A 58 -14.40 -11.09 -6.42
CA ALA A 58 -14.15 -11.90 -5.23
C ALA A 58 -12.86 -12.75 -5.29
N TYR A 59 -12.25 -12.90 -6.47
CA TYR A 59 -10.92 -13.52 -6.64
C TYR A 59 -9.79 -12.48 -6.73
N THR A 60 -10.08 -11.18 -6.76
CA THR A 60 -9.08 -10.13 -7.01
C THR A 60 -8.96 -9.07 -5.90
N ILE A 61 -9.96 -8.98 -5.01
CA ILE A 61 -9.86 -8.12 -3.83
C ILE A 61 -9.15 -8.85 -2.68
N SER A 62 -8.27 -8.14 -1.97
CA SER A 62 -7.47 -8.71 -0.88
C SER A 62 -7.68 -8.00 0.46
N HIS A 63 -7.27 -8.66 1.55
CA HIS A 63 -6.98 -7.95 2.80
C HIS A 63 -5.58 -7.37 2.72
N HIS A 64 -5.48 -6.06 2.43
CA HIS A 64 -4.19 -5.42 2.19
C HIS A 64 -3.59 -4.70 3.43
N GLN A 65 -4.17 -4.91 4.61
CA GLN A 65 -3.67 -4.32 5.86
C GLN A 65 -2.39 -5.04 6.33
N LYS A 66 -1.31 -4.29 6.53
CA LYS A 66 -0.06 -4.78 7.14
C LYS A 66 0.07 -4.22 8.55
N ILE A 67 -0.19 -5.06 9.54
CA ILE A 67 -0.29 -4.65 10.95
C ILE A 67 0.48 -5.61 11.85
N ILE A 68 1.23 -5.05 12.79
CA ILE A 68 1.76 -5.77 13.96
C ILE A 68 1.29 -5.00 15.19
N ALA A 69 0.71 -5.69 16.17
CA ALA A 69 0.36 -5.11 17.46
C ALA A 69 0.92 -6.01 18.56
N VAL A 70 1.66 -5.41 19.49
CA VAL A 70 2.36 -6.12 20.56
C VAL A 70 2.24 -5.35 21.86
N ASP A 71 2.28 -6.07 22.98
CA ASP A 71 2.60 -5.48 24.26
C ASP A 71 4.11 -5.21 24.35
N HIS A 72 4.47 -4.09 24.95
CA HIS A 72 5.85 -3.63 25.10
C HIS A 72 6.04 -3.00 26.48
N ASP A 73 7.27 -3.00 26.97
CA ASP A 73 7.61 -2.34 28.23
C ASP A 73 7.30 -0.82 28.18
N MET A 74 6.92 -0.28 29.34
CA MET A 74 6.71 1.15 29.53
C MET A 74 8.03 1.93 29.40
N PRO A 75 8.02 3.14 28.81
CA PRO A 75 9.21 3.96 28.64
C PRO A 75 9.56 4.71 29.94
N VAL A 76 9.79 3.98 31.04
CA VAL A 76 10.13 4.56 32.36
C VAL A 76 11.58 4.24 32.71
N ARG A 77 12.30 5.19 33.33
CA ARG A 77 13.63 4.95 33.90
C ARG A 77 13.49 4.11 35.17
N GLY A 78 13.68 2.79 35.07
CA GLY A 78 13.60 1.83 36.18
C GLY A 78 12.88 0.54 35.78
N SER A 79 12.85 -0.46 36.65
CA SER A 79 12.04 -1.67 36.43
C SER A 79 10.58 -1.36 36.74
N SER A 80 9.76 -1.24 35.71
CA SER A 80 8.29 -1.32 35.83
C SER A 80 7.86 -2.64 35.24
N SER A 81 7.06 -3.41 35.97
CA SER A 81 6.42 -4.61 35.43
C SER A 81 5.25 -4.27 34.50
N ARG A 82 4.86 -2.99 34.39
CA ARG A 82 3.75 -2.55 33.53
C ARG A 82 4.16 -2.46 32.07
N ARG A 83 3.22 -2.85 31.22
CA ARG A 83 3.34 -2.91 29.76
C ARG A 83 2.33 -1.98 29.11
N ARG A 84 2.48 -1.76 27.82
CA ARG A 84 1.63 -0.92 26.96
C ARG A 84 1.50 -1.55 25.60
N ILE A 85 0.53 -1.09 24.80
CA ILE A 85 0.42 -1.51 23.41
C ILE A 85 1.29 -0.62 22.51
N VAL A 86 2.02 -1.26 21.61
CA VAL A 86 2.72 -0.65 20.48
C VAL A 86 2.22 -1.33 19.21
N SER A 87 1.90 -0.51 18.22
CA SER A 87 1.36 -1.00 16.95
C SER A 87 2.17 -0.47 15.78
N PHE A 88 2.11 -1.18 14.68
CA PHE A 88 2.86 -0.93 13.47
C PHE A 88 1.89 -0.95 12.29
N VAL A 89 1.99 0.04 11.41
CA VAL A 89 1.23 0.16 10.16
C VAL A 89 2.19 0.47 9.01
N SER A 90 1.94 -0.13 7.85
CA SER A 90 3.01 -0.35 6.88
C SER A 90 2.55 -0.44 5.43
N GLY A 91 3.45 -0.14 4.49
CA GLY A 91 3.45 -0.69 3.13
C GLY A 91 4.18 -2.04 3.00
N LEU A 92 5.17 -2.29 3.86
CA LEU A 92 5.94 -3.54 3.99
C LEU A 92 5.13 -4.67 4.65
N ASP A 93 4.93 -5.77 3.92
CA ASP A 93 4.57 -7.07 4.49
C ASP A 93 5.79 -7.76 5.13
N LEU A 94 5.56 -8.67 6.07
CA LEU A 94 6.59 -9.58 6.59
C LEU A 94 6.74 -10.79 5.65
N CYS A 95 7.26 -10.55 4.45
CA CYS A 95 7.52 -11.59 3.45
C CYS A 95 8.80 -11.30 2.66
N ASP A 96 9.10 -12.19 1.73
CA ASP A 96 10.23 -12.15 0.81
C ASP A 96 10.29 -10.86 -0.03
N GLY A 97 11.50 -10.42 -0.33
CA GLY A 97 11.81 -9.28 -1.19
C GLY A 97 11.68 -7.90 -0.54
N ARG A 98 11.07 -7.80 0.65
CA ARG A 98 10.79 -6.54 1.35
C ARG A 98 11.97 -5.99 2.14
N TYR A 99 12.93 -6.84 2.51
CA TYR A 99 14.15 -6.36 3.15
C TYR A 99 14.96 -5.52 2.16
N ASP A 100 15.29 -4.29 2.53
CA ASP A 100 16.22 -3.45 1.78
C ASP A 100 16.79 -2.34 2.68
N THR A 101 17.70 -1.55 2.11
CA THR A 101 18.24 -0.34 2.71
C THR A 101 18.17 0.79 1.70
N GLN A 102 18.42 2.03 2.13
CA GLN A 102 18.51 3.20 1.24
C GLN A 102 19.51 3.04 0.08
N PHE A 103 20.40 2.04 0.11
CA PHE A 103 21.33 1.77 -0.99
C PHE A 103 20.68 1.10 -2.21
N HIS A 104 19.57 0.37 -2.01
CA HIS A 104 18.79 -0.27 -3.08
C HIS A 104 19.67 -0.96 -4.13
N SER A 105 20.61 -1.80 -3.66
CA SER A 105 21.62 -2.39 -4.54
C SER A 105 20.96 -3.38 -5.50
N LEU A 106 21.40 -3.33 -6.76
CA LEU A 106 20.90 -4.20 -7.81
C LEU A 106 21.65 -5.54 -7.85
N PHE A 107 22.95 -5.52 -7.55
CA PHE A 107 23.83 -6.68 -7.69
C PHE A 107 24.74 -6.96 -6.48
N ARG A 108 25.08 -5.95 -5.67
CA ARG A 108 26.17 -6.05 -4.67
C ARG A 108 25.76 -6.71 -3.36
N THR A 109 24.51 -7.14 -3.27
CA THR A 109 23.93 -7.78 -2.09
C THR A 109 23.44 -9.20 -2.40
N LEU A 110 23.69 -9.69 -3.62
CA LEU A 110 23.26 -11.01 -4.11
C LEU A 110 24.04 -12.18 -3.51
N ASP A 111 25.20 -11.92 -2.92
CA ASP A 111 26.02 -12.87 -2.14
C ASP A 111 25.91 -12.67 -0.62
N THR A 112 25.07 -11.71 -0.19
CA THR A 112 24.88 -11.37 1.22
C THR A 112 23.39 -11.37 1.58
N ALA A 113 22.81 -10.20 1.86
CA ALA A 113 21.46 -10.06 2.42
C ALA A 113 20.37 -10.66 1.52
N HIS A 114 20.52 -10.58 0.19
CA HIS A 114 19.50 -11.00 -0.77
C HIS A 114 19.83 -12.32 -1.47
N HIS A 115 20.83 -13.07 -1.01
CA HIS A 115 21.15 -14.36 -1.64
C HIS A 115 20.00 -15.37 -1.51
N LYS A 116 19.34 -15.37 -0.33
CA LYS A 116 18.17 -16.21 -0.03
C LYS A 116 16.85 -15.43 -0.02
N ASP A 117 16.91 -14.17 -0.45
CA ASP A 117 15.77 -13.24 -0.48
C ASP A 117 15.80 -12.46 -1.81
N PHE A 118 16.10 -13.20 -2.89
CA PHE A 118 16.14 -12.63 -4.23
C PHE A 118 14.72 -12.43 -4.74
N HIS A 119 14.39 -11.17 -5.05
CA HIS A 119 13.08 -10.78 -5.55
C HIS A 119 13.21 -10.05 -6.89
N GLN A 120 12.43 -10.45 -7.88
CA GLN A 120 12.39 -9.84 -9.21
C GLN A 120 11.09 -10.23 -9.93
N GLY A 121 10.03 -9.45 -9.75
CA GLY A 121 8.72 -9.73 -10.36
C GLY A 121 8.58 -9.27 -11.81
N SER A 122 9.51 -8.46 -12.33
CA SER A 122 9.39 -7.86 -13.67
C SER A 122 10.12 -8.60 -14.78
N ILE A 123 10.93 -9.61 -14.46
CA ILE A 123 11.65 -10.42 -15.42
C ILE A 123 11.21 -11.87 -15.25
N ALA A 124 10.60 -12.43 -16.29
CA ALA A 124 10.21 -13.83 -16.29
C ALA A 124 11.45 -14.72 -16.08
N ASP A 125 11.29 -15.78 -15.27
CA ASP A 125 12.34 -16.78 -15.03
C ASP A 125 13.63 -16.21 -14.36
N ALA A 126 13.50 -15.09 -13.65
CA ALA A 126 14.57 -14.50 -12.86
C ALA A 126 14.89 -15.35 -11.61
N SER A 127 16.18 -15.52 -11.33
CA SER A 127 16.67 -16.18 -10.12
C SER A 127 18.05 -15.66 -9.74
N VAL A 128 18.43 -15.81 -8.47
CA VAL A 128 19.78 -15.46 -8.01
C VAL A 128 20.86 -16.24 -8.77
N ASP A 129 20.58 -17.47 -9.18
CA ASP A 129 21.53 -18.31 -9.94
C ASP A 129 21.79 -17.76 -11.35
N LYS A 130 20.86 -16.98 -11.91
CA LYS A 130 21.00 -16.27 -13.19
C LYS A 130 21.49 -14.83 -13.03
N GLY A 131 21.69 -14.39 -11.78
CA GLY A 131 22.20 -13.09 -11.41
C GLY A 131 21.13 -12.00 -11.34
N GLY A 132 21.59 -10.77 -11.14
CA GLY A 132 20.72 -9.60 -11.04
C GLY A 132 20.28 -8.99 -12.37
N PRO A 133 19.59 -7.84 -12.32
CA PRO A 133 19.31 -7.08 -11.09
C PRO A 133 18.20 -7.74 -10.26
N ARG A 134 18.34 -7.78 -8.93
CA ARG A 134 17.13 -7.88 -8.08
C ARG A 134 16.29 -6.63 -8.27
N GLN A 135 15.02 -6.67 -7.89
CA GLN A 135 14.14 -5.50 -7.80
C GLN A 135 14.25 -4.91 -6.39
N PRO A 136 14.92 -3.74 -6.21
CA PRO A 136 14.98 -3.09 -4.91
C PRO A 136 13.59 -2.70 -4.38
N TRP A 137 13.44 -2.66 -3.06
CA TRP A 137 12.17 -2.38 -2.39
C TRP A 137 12.26 -1.06 -1.61
N HIS A 138 11.73 0.01 -2.18
CA HIS A 138 11.56 1.30 -1.50
C HIS A 138 10.15 1.38 -0.93
N ASP A 139 10.04 1.58 0.39
CA ASP A 139 8.75 1.60 1.09
C ASP A 139 8.85 2.32 2.43
N ILE A 140 7.70 2.60 3.05
CA ILE A 140 7.58 3.37 4.29
C ILE A 140 6.74 2.60 5.33
N HIS A 141 7.13 2.75 6.59
CA HIS A 141 6.52 2.08 7.73
C HIS A 141 6.46 3.03 8.94
N ALA A 142 5.44 2.89 9.79
CA ALA A 142 5.32 3.65 11.03
C ALA A 142 5.10 2.76 12.25
N LYS A 143 5.87 3.01 13.31
CA LYS A 143 5.59 2.54 14.67
C LYS A 143 4.74 3.60 15.38
N ILE A 144 3.63 3.17 15.95
CA ILE A 144 2.65 3.99 16.65
C ILE A 144 2.65 3.64 18.12
N GLU A 145 2.75 4.68 18.95
CA GLU A 145 2.75 4.60 20.40
C GLU A 145 1.64 5.48 20.98
N GLY A 146 1.23 5.20 22.22
CA GLY A 146 0.16 5.94 22.88
C GLY A 146 -1.23 5.46 22.48
N PRO A 147 -2.28 6.28 22.65
CA PRO A 147 -3.66 5.84 22.47
C PRO A 147 -3.96 5.29 21.06
N ALA A 148 -3.39 5.87 20.00
CA ALA A 148 -3.61 5.41 18.63
C ALA A 148 -3.10 3.98 18.36
N ALA A 149 -2.18 3.45 19.18
CA ALA A 149 -1.76 2.06 19.06
C ALA A 149 -2.92 1.09 19.39
N TRP A 150 -3.79 1.49 20.31
CA TRP A 150 -5.00 0.73 20.68
C TRP A 150 -6.03 0.73 19.57
N ASP A 151 -6.18 1.82 18.81
CA ASP A 151 -7.10 1.87 17.67
C ASP A 151 -6.72 0.84 16.58
N ILE A 152 -5.42 0.64 16.36
CA ILE A 152 -4.89 -0.37 15.42
C ILE A 152 -5.15 -1.79 15.94
N LEU A 153 -4.95 -2.03 17.24
CA LEU A 153 -5.29 -3.30 17.87
C LEU A 153 -6.80 -3.56 17.80
N TYR A 154 -7.62 -2.55 18.06
CA TYR A 154 -9.08 -2.65 17.97
C TYR A 154 -9.53 -2.99 16.54
N ASN A 155 -8.89 -2.44 15.51
CA ASN A 155 -9.11 -2.88 14.13
C ASN A 155 -8.85 -4.38 13.94
N PHE A 156 -7.75 -4.90 14.49
CA PHE A 156 -7.45 -6.34 14.43
C PHE A 156 -8.52 -7.16 15.15
N GLU A 157 -8.93 -6.76 16.36
CA GLU A 157 -9.98 -7.46 17.11
C GLU A 157 -11.33 -7.47 16.37
N GLN A 158 -11.72 -6.33 15.77
CA GLN A 158 -12.97 -6.26 14.99
C GLN A 158 -12.95 -7.24 13.81
N ARG A 159 -11.81 -7.38 13.11
CA ARG A 159 -11.65 -8.34 12.03
C ARG A 159 -11.65 -9.77 12.52
N TRP A 160 -10.93 -10.05 13.61
CA TRP A 160 -10.87 -11.37 14.22
C TRP A 160 -12.26 -11.89 14.60
N ARG A 161 -13.04 -11.05 15.32
CA ARG A 161 -14.42 -11.36 15.71
C ARG A 161 -15.32 -11.63 14.50
N LYS A 162 -15.13 -10.92 13.40
CA LYS A 162 -15.96 -11.07 12.20
C LYS A 162 -15.62 -12.31 11.37
N GLN A 163 -14.33 -12.56 11.14
CA GLN A 163 -13.88 -13.49 10.10
C GLN A 163 -13.45 -14.85 10.63
N ARG A 164 -13.07 -14.95 11.91
CA ARG A 164 -12.79 -16.23 12.57
C ARG A 164 -13.95 -16.69 13.44
N GLY A 165 -14.58 -15.78 14.18
CA GLY A 165 -15.75 -16.05 15.01
C GLY A 165 -15.48 -16.66 16.39
N ASP A 166 -14.24 -17.04 16.71
CA ASP A 166 -13.86 -17.56 18.02
C ASP A 166 -13.27 -16.44 18.90
N HIS A 167 -14.07 -16.03 19.88
CA HIS A 167 -13.85 -14.90 20.78
C HIS A 167 -12.82 -15.20 21.87
N ASP A 168 -12.62 -16.47 22.22
CA ASP A 168 -11.87 -16.86 23.42
C ASP A 168 -10.35 -16.75 23.24
N LEU A 169 -9.89 -16.52 22.00
CA LEU A 169 -8.46 -16.34 21.68
C LEU A 169 -8.03 -14.87 21.60
N LEU A 170 -8.95 -13.91 21.73
CA LEU A 170 -8.55 -12.53 21.94
C LEU A 170 -8.16 -12.33 23.40
N VAL A 171 -7.06 -11.60 23.62
CA VAL A 171 -6.59 -11.28 24.97
C VAL A 171 -7.62 -10.36 25.65
N ASP A 172 -8.07 -10.75 26.84
CA ASP A 172 -8.91 -9.89 27.67
C ASP A 172 -8.06 -8.79 28.33
N LEU A 173 -7.95 -7.66 27.64
CA LEU A 173 -7.18 -6.51 28.10
C LEU A 173 -7.78 -5.84 29.35
N VAL A 174 -9.07 -6.04 29.63
CA VAL A 174 -9.72 -5.55 30.85
C VAL A 174 -9.26 -6.39 32.04
N ALA A 175 -9.25 -7.72 31.89
CA ALA A 175 -8.71 -8.61 32.92
C ALA A 175 -7.21 -8.38 33.20
N LEU A 176 -6.47 -7.81 32.23
CA LEU A 176 -5.04 -7.50 32.33
C LEU A 176 -4.71 -6.05 32.67
N GLU A 177 -5.66 -5.21 33.12
CA GLU A 177 -5.43 -3.77 33.38
C GLU A 177 -4.29 -3.46 34.40
N ASN A 178 -4.03 -4.40 35.32
CA ASN A 178 -2.94 -4.32 36.28
C ASN A 178 -1.55 -4.52 35.64
N LEU A 179 -1.50 -5.24 34.52
CA LEU A 179 -0.28 -5.51 33.76
C LEU A 179 -0.13 -4.56 32.57
N ILE A 180 -1.19 -4.40 31.76
CA ILE A 180 -1.21 -3.57 30.55
C ILE A 180 -1.96 -2.27 30.86
N MET A 181 -1.27 -1.15 30.67
CA MET A 181 -1.85 0.18 30.88
C MET A 181 -2.98 0.46 29.90
N PRO A 182 -4.10 1.07 30.33
CA PRO A 182 -5.14 1.55 29.42
C PRO A 182 -4.56 2.58 28.43
N PRO A 183 -5.28 2.93 27.35
CA PRO A 183 -4.83 3.91 26.36
C PRO A 183 -4.31 5.20 27.03
N SER A 184 -3.00 5.40 26.98
CA SER A 184 -2.30 6.46 27.72
C SER A 184 -1.28 7.15 26.83
N ALA A 185 -1.11 8.45 27.00
CA ALA A 185 -0.05 9.19 26.32
C ALA A 185 1.34 8.68 26.76
N VAL A 186 2.29 8.64 25.82
CA VAL A 186 3.69 8.25 26.08
C VAL A 186 4.62 9.45 26.24
N THR A 187 4.12 10.65 25.95
CA THR A 187 4.82 11.94 26.13
C THR A 187 3.99 12.86 27.03
N PHE A 188 4.64 13.90 27.57
CA PHE A 188 3.93 14.94 28.31
C PHE A 188 3.15 15.86 27.35
N PRO A 189 2.06 16.52 27.81
CA PRO A 189 1.23 17.37 26.95
C PRO A 189 1.96 18.50 26.22
N ASP A 190 3.03 19.05 26.80
CA ASP A 190 3.82 20.17 26.25
C ASP A 190 5.13 19.71 25.59
N ASP A 191 5.31 18.40 25.40
CA ASP A 191 6.48 17.86 24.71
C ASP A 191 6.43 18.22 23.22
N GLN A 192 7.50 18.84 22.70
CA GLN A 192 7.58 19.27 21.31
C GLN A 192 7.64 18.09 20.33
N GLU A 193 8.03 16.91 20.83
CA GLU A 193 8.06 15.66 20.06
C GLU A 193 6.74 14.88 20.16
N ALA A 194 5.69 15.44 20.80
CA ALA A 194 4.38 14.81 20.91
C ALA A 194 3.61 14.82 19.57
N TRP A 195 2.96 13.70 19.27
CA TRP A 195 2.18 13.52 18.04
C TRP A 195 0.68 13.44 18.31
N LYS A 196 -0.12 14.09 17.44
CA LYS A 196 -1.55 13.85 17.34
C LYS A 196 -1.79 12.91 16.17
N VAL A 197 -2.18 11.67 16.48
CA VAL A 197 -2.38 10.61 15.50
C VAL A 197 -3.86 10.25 15.47
N GLN A 198 -4.39 10.08 14.25
CA GLN A 198 -5.73 9.54 14.01
C GLN A 198 -5.59 8.37 13.03
N VAL A 199 -6.24 7.25 13.34
CA VAL A 199 -6.21 6.04 12.51
C VAL A 199 -7.37 6.09 11.52
N PHE A 200 -7.10 5.73 10.27
CA PHE A 200 -8.07 5.69 9.17
C PHE A 200 -8.05 4.32 8.50
N ARG A 201 -9.16 3.92 7.88
CA ARG A 201 -9.29 2.61 7.20
C ARG A 201 -10.09 2.69 5.89
N SER A 202 -9.96 1.60 5.13
CA SER A 202 -10.85 1.22 4.04
C SER A 202 -11.31 -0.21 4.33
N ILE A 203 -12.51 -0.37 4.90
CA ILE A 203 -13.03 -1.66 5.37
C ILE A 203 -14.57 -1.63 5.42
N ASP A 204 -15.23 -2.78 5.33
CA ASP A 204 -16.69 -2.87 5.39
C ASP A 204 -17.18 -3.83 6.48
N GLY A 205 -18.48 -3.81 6.75
CA GLY A 205 -19.15 -4.68 7.72
C GLY A 205 -19.08 -6.19 7.40
N GLY A 206 -18.64 -6.54 6.19
CA GLY A 206 -18.33 -7.92 5.80
C GLY A 206 -17.00 -8.39 6.38
N ALA A 207 -16.05 -7.48 6.58
CA ALA A 207 -14.71 -7.74 7.11
C ALA A 207 -14.54 -7.33 8.59
N SER A 208 -15.40 -6.46 9.12
CA SER A 208 -15.25 -5.89 10.47
C SER A 208 -16.53 -6.03 11.29
N PHE A 209 -16.40 -6.45 12.55
CA PHE A 209 -17.50 -6.50 13.51
C PHE A 209 -17.72 -5.13 14.19
N GLY A 210 -18.96 -4.86 14.61
CA GLY A 210 -19.27 -3.74 15.50
C GLY A 210 -19.36 -2.37 14.82
N PHE A 211 -19.68 -2.32 13.53
CA PHE A 211 -20.08 -1.06 12.90
C PHE A 211 -21.48 -0.62 13.39
N PRO A 212 -21.72 0.69 13.53
CA PRO A 212 -23.04 1.23 13.82
C PRO A 212 -24.07 0.72 12.83
N SER A 213 -25.20 0.23 13.34
CA SER A 213 -26.32 -0.23 12.54
C SER A 213 -27.35 0.87 12.27
N ALA A 214 -27.42 1.88 13.15
CA ALA A 214 -28.30 3.03 12.99
C ALA A 214 -27.75 4.01 11.94
N PRO A 215 -28.53 4.41 10.91
CA PRO A 215 -28.03 5.30 9.86
C PRO A 215 -27.48 6.65 10.35
N GLU A 216 -28.09 7.22 11.40
CA GLU A 216 -27.63 8.47 11.98
C GLU A 216 -26.24 8.34 12.65
N GLU A 217 -26.00 7.24 13.35
CA GLU A 217 -24.74 6.96 14.02
C GLU A 217 -23.62 6.59 13.02
N ALA A 218 -23.98 5.85 11.97
CA ALA A 218 -23.09 5.59 10.83
C ALA A 218 -22.68 6.90 10.15
N ALA A 219 -23.64 7.78 9.83
CA ALA A 219 -23.36 9.07 9.20
C ALA A 219 -22.48 9.98 10.08
N ARG A 220 -22.73 10.04 11.39
CA ARG A 220 -21.89 10.78 12.35
C ARG A 220 -20.45 10.27 12.41
N SER A 221 -20.25 8.99 12.12
CA SER A 221 -18.93 8.34 12.09
C SER A 221 -18.27 8.34 10.71
N GLY A 222 -18.86 9.00 9.71
CA GLY A 222 -18.37 9.02 8.32
C GLY A 222 -18.53 7.68 7.58
N ILE A 223 -19.30 6.75 8.14
CA ILE A 223 -19.59 5.45 7.55
C ILE A 223 -20.71 5.61 6.52
N VAL A 224 -20.50 5.07 5.31
CA VAL A 224 -21.46 5.13 4.21
C VAL A 224 -22.11 3.78 3.96
N SER A 225 -23.34 3.77 3.46
CA SER A 225 -24.01 2.54 3.06
C SER A 225 -23.48 2.06 1.71
N GLY A 226 -22.97 0.83 1.66
CA GLY A 226 -22.79 0.08 0.42
C GLY A 226 -24.09 -0.59 -0.02
N LYS A 227 -23.99 -1.61 -0.89
CA LYS A 227 -25.13 -2.42 -1.32
C LYS A 227 -25.59 -3.37 -0.22
N ASN A 228 -24.67 -4.12 0.37
CA ASN A 228 -24.99 -5.12 1.41
C ASN A 228 -24.35 -4.81 2.75
N ASN A 229 -23.30 -3.98 2.79
CA ASN A 229 -22.55 -3.67 4.00
C ASN A 229 -22.39 -2.17 4.19
N THR A 230 -22.19 -1.75 5.44
CA THR A 230 -21.64 -0.42 5.76
C THR A 230 -20.16 -0.38 5.42
N ILE A 231 -19.69 0.77 4.93
CA ILE A 231 -18.33 0.98 4.41
C ILE A 231 -17.68 2.14 5.17
N ASP A 232 -16.54 1.86 5.78
CA ASP A 232 -15.59 2.86 6.25
C ASP A 232 -14.63 3.18 5.11
N ARG A 233 -14.62 4.45 4.71
CA ARG A 233 -13.78 5.04 3.65
C ARG A 233 -12.92 6.19 4.17
N SER A 234 -12.66 6.19 5.47
CA SER A 234 -11.97 7.28 6.17
C SER A 234 -10.55 7.55 5.65
N ILE A 235 -9.88 6.56 5.02
CA ILE A 235 -8.61 6.83 4.30
C ILE A 235 -8.84 7.86 3.18
N GLN A 236 -9.83 7.65 2.31
CA GLN A 236 -10.11 8.59 1.22
C GLN A 236 -10.44 9.98 1.77
N ASP A 237 -11.23 10.05 2.83
CA ASP A 237 -11.66 11.32 3.40
C ASP A 237 -10.48 12.05 4.07
N ALA A 238 -9.59 11.33 4.76
CA ALA A 238 -8.36 11.89 5.32
C ALA A 238 -7.45 12.47 4.22
N TYR A 239 -7.29 11.77 3.09
CA TYR A 239 -6.55 12.28 1.93
C TYR A 239 -7.17 13.58 1.39
N ILE A 240 -8.50 13.60 1.19
CA ILE A 240 -9.23 14.79 0.71
C ILE A 240 -8.99 15.97 1.66
N HIS A 241 -9.15 15.78 2.96
CA HIS A 241 -8.94 16.84 3.95
C HIS A 241 -7.49 17.33 4.00
N ALA A 242 -6.51 16.42 3.88
CA ALA A 242 -5.10 16.77 3.84
C ALA A 242 -4.75 17.62 2.61
N ILE A 243 -5.27 17.26 1.43
CA ILE A 243 -5.09 18.01 0.18
C ILE A 243 -5.76 19.39 0.29
N ARG A 244 -7.02 19.43 0.72
CA ARG A 244 -7.80 20.69 0.78
C ARG A 244 -7.18 21.74 1.70
N ARG A 245 -6.59 21.32 2.83
CA ARG A 245 -5.92 22.23 3.78
C ARG A 245 -4.48 22.59 3.41
N ALA A 246 -3.89 21.94 2.40
CA ALA A 246 -2.50 22.18 2.00
C ALA A 246 -2.31 23.63 1.53
N LYS A 247 -1.21 24.25 2.00
CA LYS A 247 -0.89 25.66 1.72
C LYS A 247 0.35 25.87 0.86
N HIS A 248 1.31 24.95 0.92
CA HIS A 248 2.65 25.15 0.36
C HIS A 248 3.02 24.10 -0.68
N PHE A 249 3.01 22.82 -0.32
CA PHE A 249 3.30 21.73 -1.25
C PHE A 249 2.67 20.43 -0.77
N ILE A 250 2.62 19.44 -1.66
CA ILE A 250 2.28 18.06 -1.35
C ILE A 250 3.36 17.16 -1.96
N TYR A 251 3.78 16.16 -1.19
CA TYR A 251 4.69 15.10 -1.62
C TYR A 251 3.97 13.75 -1.46
N ILE A 252 4.00 12.93 -2.52
CA ILE A 252 3.34 11.62 -2.55
C ILE A 252 4.36 10.61 -3.04
N GLU A 253 4.55 9.54 -2.27
CA GLU A 253 5.08 8.26 -2.77
C GLU A 253 3.93 7.26 -2.74
N ASN A 254 3.65 6.61 -3.86
CA ASN A 254 2.59 5.60 -3.92
C ASN A 254 2.87 4.56 -5.02
N GLN A 255 2.46 3.31 -4.78
CA GLN A 255 2.58 2.24 -5.78
C GLN A 255 1.68 2.50 -7.00
N TYR A 256 0.50 3.11 -6.79
CA TYR A 256 -0.44 3.43 -7.84
C TYR A 256 -0.83 4.91 -7.81
N PHE A 257 -0.95 5.50 -9.00
CA PHE A 257 -1.51 6.84 -9.14
C PHE A 257 -2.50 6.87 -10.31
N LEU A 258 -3.74 6.51 -10.03
CA LEU A 258 -4.86 6.56 -10.96
C LEU A 258 -6.13 6.91 -10.21
N GLY A 259 -7.14 7.45 -10.89
CA GLY A 259 -8.48 7.65 -10.34
C GLY A 259 -9.14 8.95 -10.77
N SER A 260 -10.24 9.29 -10.09
CA SER A 260 -11.15 10.37 -10.50
C SER A 260 -11.65 10.18 -11.94
N SER A 261 -11.99 8.95 -12.31
CA SER A 261 -12.30 8.58 -13.70
C SER A 261 -13.50 9.34 -14.27
N PHE A 262 -14.42 9.81 -13.43
CA PHE A 262 -15.54 10.66 -13.84
C PHE A 262 -15.12 11.97 -14.54
N ALA A 263 -13.87 12.40 -14.38
CA ALA A 263 -13.31 13.59 -15.02
C ALA A 263 -12.35 13.27 -16.17
N TRP A 264 -12.16 11.99 -16.52
CA TRP A 264 -11.34 11.62 -17.68
C TRP A 264 -12.04 11.94 -19.00
N LYS A 265 -11.25 12.20 -20.04
CA LYS A 265 -11.78 12.39 -21.40
C LYS A 265 -12.37 11.09 -21.93
N ALA A 266 -13.55 11.18 -22.55
CA ALA A 266 -14.21 10.07 -23.24
C ALA A 266 -13.54 9.79 -24.60
N ASP A 267 -12.26 9.41 -24.56
CA ASP A 267 -11.46 9.08 -25.74
C ASP A 267 -11.15 7.57 -25.76
N GLY A 268 -11.88 6.85 -26.62
CA GLY A 268 -11.82 5.39 -26.72
C GLY A 268 -12.36 4.63 -25.51
N ILE A 269 -12.97 5.31 -24.54
CA ILE A 269 -13.56 4.74 -23.33
C ILE A 269 -14.89 5.43 -22.97
N ARG A 270 -15.68 4.77 -22.13
CA ARG A 270 -16.81 5.38 -21.41
C ARG A 270 -16.40 5.61 -19.95
N PRO A 271 -16.05 6.84 -19.54
CA PRO A 271 -15.54 7.12 -18.19
C PRO A 271 -16.45 6.63 -17.05
N GLU A 272 -17.76 6.62 -17.28
CA GLU A 272 -18.79 6.11 -16.37
C GLU A 272 -18.73 4.59 -16.12
N GLU A 273 -18.00 3.84 -16.95
CA GLU A 273 -17.80 2.39 -16.80
C GLU A 273 -16.49 2.02 -16.11
N ILE A 274 -15.59 2.98 -15.89
CA ILE A 274 -14.29 2.74 -15.26
C ILE A 274 -14.41 2.59 -13.73
N GLU A 275 -15.38 3.29 -13.12
CA GLU A 275 -15.71 3.22 -11.69
C GLU A 275 -14.56 3.55 -10.69
N ALA A 276 -13.45 4.14 -11.14
CA ALA A 276 -12.39 4.65 -10.28
C ALA A 276 -12.74 6.05 -9.72
N LEU A 277 -13.80 6.11 -8.91
CA LEU A 277 -14.49 7.34 -8.51
C LEU A 277 -13.86 8.10 -7.35
N HIS A 278 -12.76 7.63 -6.76
CA HIS A 278 -12.13 8.35 -5.66
C HIS A 278 -11.57 9.72 -6.12
N LEU A 279 -11.49 10.68 -5.22
CA LEU A 279 -11.31 12.10 -5.56
C LEU A 279 -9.85 12.58 -5.58
N ILE A 280 -8.89 11.75 -5.16
CA ILE A 280 -7.52 12.18 -4.88
C ILE A 280 -6.88 12.94 -6.07
N PRO A 281 -6.82 12.38 -7.29
CA PRO A 281 -6.25 13.11 -8.43
C PRO A 281 -6.96 14.45 -8.71
N ARG A 282 -8.30 14.47 -8.65
CA ARG A 282 -9.07 15.69 -8.92
C ARG A 282 -8.90 16.76 -7.83
N GLU A 283 -8.84 16.38 -6.56
CA GLU A 283 -8.57 17.31 -5.45
C GLU A 283 -7.18 17.93 -5.59
N LEU A 284 -6.17 17.16 -6.03
CA LEU A 284 -4.82 17.66 -6.28
C LEU A 284 -4.80 18.69 -7.41
N SER A 285 -5.39 18.38 -8.57
CA SER A 285 -5.41 19.33 -9.70
C SER A 285 -6.20 20.59 -9.37
N LEU A 286 -7.37 20.47 -8.74
CA LEU A 286 -8.15 21.62 -8.29
C LEU A 286 -7.44 22.45 -7.22
N LYS A 287 -6.70 21.82 -6.31
CA LYS A 287 -5.86 22.54 -5.34
C LYS A 287 -4.79 23.37 -6.07
N ILE A 288 -4.10 22.80 -7.03
CA ILE A 288 -3.09 23.53 -7.83
C ILE A 288 -3.74 24.69 -8.57
N VAL A 289 -4.84 24.46 -9.29
CA VAL A 289 -5.58 25.51 -10.02
C VAL A 289 -5.99 26.64 -9.09
N SER A 290 -6.54 26.34 -7.91
CA SER A 290 -6.91 27.38 -6.92
C SER A 290 -5.73 28.25 -6.48
N LYS A 291 -4.51 27.69 -6.45
CA LYS A 291 -3.29 28.41 -6.07
C LYS A 291 -2.75 29.25 -7.22
N ILE A 292 -2.85 28.76 -8.45
CA ILE A 292 -2.57 29.53 -9.68
C ILE A 292 -3.49 30.76 -9.74
N GLU A 293 -4.79 30.56 -9.56
CA GLU A 293 -5.80 31.63 -9.56
C GLU A 293 -5.47 32.70 -8.49
N ALA A 294 -5.10 32.27 -7.28
CA ALA A 294 -4.69 33.15 -6.19
C ALA A 294 -3.32 33.82 -6.40
N GLY A 295 -2.50 33.37 -7.36
CA GLY A 295 -1.12 33.82 -7.52
C GLY A 295 -0.19 33.37 -6.38
N GLU A 296 -0.52 32.26 -5.71
CA GLU A 296 0.24 31.71 -4.59
C GLU A 296 1.11 30.54 -5.06
N ARG A 297 2.36 30.49 -4.59
CA ARG A 297 3.26 29.37 -4.91
C ARG A 297 2.75 28.08 -4.27
N PHE A 298 2.52 27.07 -5.10
CA PHE A 298 2.15 25.73 -4.67
C PHE A 298 2.66 24.68 -5.67
N VAL A 299 3.14 23.55 -5.15
CA VAL A 299 3.70 22.47 -6.00
C VAL A 299 3.32 21.09 -5.45
N VAL A 300 3.09 20.15 -6.34
CA VAL A 300 2.82 18.75 -6.03
C VAL A 300 3.89 17.88 -6.68
N TYR A 301 4.52 17.03 -5.88
CA TYR A 301 5.49 16.05 -6.32
C TYR A 301 4.94 14.65 -6.10
N VAL A 302 4.95 13.82 -7.14
CA VAL A 302 4.44 12.45 -7.10
C VAL A 302 5.54 11.50 -7.54
N VAL A 303 5.90 10.55 -6.69
CA VAL A 303 6.79 9.43 -7.00
C VAL A 303 5.95 8.18 -7.12
N VAL A 304 6.02 7.55 -8.29
CA VAL A 304 5.39 6.26 -8.60
C VAL A 304 6.47 5.29 -9.10
N PRO A 305 6.26 3.97 -9.02
CA PRO A 305 7.20 3.04 -9.65
C PRO A 305 7.25 3.29 -11.16
N MET A 306 8.36 2.91 -11.81
CA MET A 306 8.52 3.08 -13.27
C MET A 306 7.41 2.36 -14.05
N TRP A 307 6.96 1.22 -13.51
CA TRP A 307 5.74 0.51 -13.85
C TRP A 307 5.29 -0.28 -12.61
N PRO A 308 4.00 -0.65 -12.48
CA PRO A 308 3.55 -1.53 -11.40
C PRO A 308 4.24 -2.89 -11.49
N GLU A 309 4.56 -3.49 -10.35
CA GLU A 309 5.25 -4.78 -10.27
C GLU A 309 4.61 -5.85 -11.15
N GLY A 310 5.45 -6.63 -11.83
CA GLY A 310 5.07 -7.60 -12.86
C GLY A 310 5.79 -7.37 -14.17
N VAL A 311 5.61 -8.30 -15.12
CA VAL A 311 6.18 -8.18 -16.47
C VAL A 311 5.50 -7.01 -17.21
N PRO A 312 6.25 -5.95 -17.60
CA PRO A 312 5.67 -4.70 -18.10
C PRO A 312 4.76 -4.88 -19.32
N GLU A 313 5.04 -5.85 -20.17
CA GLU A 313 4.30 -6.13 -21.41
C GLU A 313 2.95 -6.84 -21.16
N HIS A 314 2.70 -7.34 -19.94
CA HIS A 314 1.44 -8.00 -19.62
C HIS A 314 0.25 -7.02 -19.62
N GLY A 315 -0.91 -7.53 -20.03
CA GLY A 315 -2.12 -6.71 -20.23
C GLY A 315 -2.58 -5.97 -18.97
N SER A 316 -2.42 -6.57 -17.78
CA SER A 316 -2.75 -5.93 -16.49
C SER A 316 -1.86 -4.72 -16.21
N MET A 317 -0.54 -4.85 -16.38
CA MET A 317 0.42 -3.75 -16.21
C MET A 317 0.15 -2.64 -17.24
N GLN A 318 -0.10 -2.99 -18.50
CA GLN A 318 -0.44 -2.03 -19.55
C GLN A 318 -1.75 -1.28 -19.26
N ALA A 319 -2.79 -1.97 -18.74
CA ALA A 319 -4.05 -1.34 -18.37
C ALA A 319 -3.86 -0.33 -17.22
N ILE A 320 -3.11 -0.70 -16.18
CA ILE A 320 -2.80 0.20 -15.05
C ILE A 320 -2.01 1.43 -15.53
N LEU A 321 -1.04 1.24 -16.43
CA LEU A 321 -0.27 2.34 -17.02
C LEU A 321 -1.14 3.27 -17.87
N ASP A 322 -2.11 2.75 -18.64
CA ASP A 322 -3.06 3.62 -19.36
C ASP A 322 -3.97 4.40 -18.40
N TRP A 323 -4.41 3.79 -17.29
CA TRP A 323 -5.25 4.48 -16.31
C TRP A 323 -4.48 5.59 -15.59
N GLN A 324 -3.21 5.34 -15.27
CA GLN A 324 -2.30 6.35 -14.75
C GLN A 324 -2.10 7.48 -15.77
N ARG A 325 -1.84 7.16 -17.05
CA ARG A 325 -1.70 8.16 -18.12
C ARG A 325 -2.95 9.03 -18.24
N ARG A 326 -4.16 8.45 -18.27
CA ARG A 326 -5.43 9.20 -18.35
C ARG A 326 -5.63 10.13 -17.15
N THR A 327 -5.25 9.65 -15.97
CA THR A 327 -5.28 10.45 -14.73
C THR A 327 -4.32 11.64 -14.83
N MET A 328 -3.08 11.41 -15.27
CA MET A 328 -2.09 12.48 -15.49
C MET A 328 -2.58 13.48 -16.54
N ASP A 329 -3.15 13.02 -17.65
CA ASP A 329 -3.67 13.87 -18.73
C ASP A 329 -4.82 14.76 -18.24
N MET A 330 -5.73 14.23 -17.42
CA MET A 330 -6.79 15.02 -16.77
C MET A 330 -6.18 16.12 -15.89
N MET A 331 -5.23 15.78 -15.02
CA MET A 331 -4.64 16.75 -14.09
C MET A 331 -3.84 17.85 -14.81
N TYR A 332 -3.01 17.48 -15.79
CA TYR A 332 -2.25 18.46 -16.57
C TYR A 332 -3.16 19.34 -17.43
N TYR A 333 -4.27 18.80 -17.94
CA TYR A 333 -5.25 19.60 -18.65
C TYR A 333 -5.87 20.67 -17.75
N ASP A 334 -6.30 20.31 -16.52
CA ASP A 334 -6.83 21.29 -15.55
C ASP A 334 -5.83 22.41 -15.27
N ILE A 335 -4.56 22.05 -15.04
CA ILE A 335 -3.49 23.01 -14.74
C ILE A 335 -3.23 23.94 -15.93
N ALA A 336 -3.18 23.39 -17.15
CA ALA A 336 -2.97 24.18 -18.37
C ALA A 336 -4.08 25.21 -18.57
N ILE A 337 -5.34 24.82 -18.37
CA ILE A 337 -6.50 25.74 -18.44
C ILE A 337 -6.40 26.82 -17.35
N GLY A 338 -6.00 26.46 -16.13
CA GLY A 338 -5.80 27.41 -15.03
C GLY A 338 -4.70 28.44 -15.34
N LEU A 339 -3.59 28.02 -15.95
CA LEU A 339 -2.49 28.91 -16.35
C LEU A 339 -2.89 29.84 -17.50
N GLU A 340 -3.62 29.32 -18.49
CA GLU A 340 -4.15 30.11 -19.59
C GLU A 340 -5.11 31.20 -19.08
N ALA A 341 -6.04 30.84 -18.19
CA ALA A 341 -6.98 31.78 -17.58
C ALA A 341 -6.28 32.86 -16.73
N LYS A 342 -5.13 32.54 -16.14
CA LYS A 342 -4.30 33.50 -15.38
C LYS A 342 -3.47 34.42 -16.28
N GLY A 343 -3.38 34.13 -17.57
CA GLY A 343 -2.53 34.86 -18.53
C GLY A 343 -1.06 34.48 -18.47
N THR A 344 -0.71 33.32 -17.90
CA THR A 344 0.67 32.82 -17.78
C THR A 344 0.89 31.61 -18.68
N ILE A 345 0.59 31.73 -19.97
CA ILE A 345 0.62 30.61 -20.93
C ILE A 345 2.02 30.02 -21.15
N ASP A 346 3.07 30.81 -20.92
CA ASP A 346 4.46 30.38 -21.05
C ASP A 346 4.96 29.58 -19.83
N ALA A 347 4.16 29.49 -18.75
CA ALA A 347 4.52 28.72 -17.56
C ALA A 347 4.43 27.22 -17.85
N ASN A 348 5.41 26.46 -17.39
CA ASN A 348 5.42 25.01 -17.57
C ASN A 348 4.50 24.35 -16.52
N PRO A 349 3.47 23.58 -16.90
CA PRO A 349 2.63 22.86 -15.94
C PRO A 349 3.42 21.95 -14.98
N LYS A 350 4.61 21.49 -15.40
CA LYS A 350 5.51 20.66 -14.58
C LYS A 350 6.15 21.40 -13.41
N ASP A 351 6.11 22.73 -13.40
CA ASP A 351 6.55 23.54 -12.25
C ASP A 351 5.53 23.48 -11.10
N TYR A 352 4.32 23.00 -11.37
CA TYR A 352 3.21 22.89 -10.42
C TYR A 352 2.87 21.44 -10.06
N LEU A 353 3.02 20.52 -11.02
CA LEU A 353 2.80 19.08 -10.83
C LEU A 353 3.91 18.29 -11.51
N ALA A 354 4.72 17.57 -10.74
CA ALA A 354 5.83 16.79 -11.28
C ALA A 354 5.74 15.31 -10.86
N PHE A 355 5.86 14.42 -11.85
CA PHE A 355 5.90 12.97 -11.65
C PHE A 355 7.31 12.43 -11.83
N PHE A 356 7.70 11.53 -10.93
CA PHE A 356 9.00 10.87 -10.91
C PHE A 356 8.84 9.37 -10.69
N CYS A 357 9.90 8.63 -11.00
CA CYS A 357 10.07 7.25 -10.58
C CYS A 357 11.48 7.06 -10.02
N LEU A 358 11.66 5.97 -9.26
CA LEU A 358 12.95 5.59 -8.69
C LEU A 358 13.67 4.60 -9.62
N GLY A 359 14.99 4.68 -9.65
CA GLY A 359 15.83 3.76 -10.41
C GLY A 359 17.27 3.84 -9.93
N ASN A 360 17.99 2.73 -10.07
CA ASN A 360 19.41 2.64 -9.73
C ASN A 360 20.21 2.14 -10.93
N ARG A 361 21.53 2.39 -10.93
CA ARG A 361 22.47 1.88 -11.93
C ARG A 361 23.83 1.68 -11.29
N GLU A 362 24.30 0.45 -11.27
CA GLU A 362 25.60 0.09 -10.67
C GLU A 362 26.58 -0.36 -11.75
N VAL A 363 27.81 0.15 -11.70
CA VAL A 363 28.95 -0.44 -12.44
C VAL A 363 29.41 -1.73 -11.76
N LYS A 364 29.78 -2.75 -12.55
CA LYS A 364 30.35 -4.01 -12.05
C LYS A 364 31.69 -3.74 -11.37
N ARG A 365 31.90 -4.31 -10.20
CA ARG A 365 33.15 -4.21 -9.44
C ARG A 365 33.79 -5.58 -9.25
N SER A 366 35.10 -5.59 -8.99
CA SER A 366 35.79 -6.82 -8.61
C SER A 366 35.25 -7.34 -7.28
N GLY A 367 35.06 -8.66 -7.18
CA GLY A 367 34.52 -9.33 -5.99
C GLY A 367 32.99 -9.29 -5.87
N GLU A 368 32.27 -8.81 -6.88
CA GLU A 368 30.80 -8.93 -6.92
C GLU A 368 30.39 -10.39 -7.21
N TYR A 369 29.22 -10.79 -6.72
CA TYR A 369 28.62 -12.10 -6.99
C TYR A 369 28.63 -12.46 -8.48
N GLU A 370 29.15 -13.64 -8.80
CA GLU A 370 29.14 -14.20 -10.15
C GLU A 370 28.09 -15.33 -10.21
N PRO A 371 27.03 -15.19 -11.02
CA PRO A 371 25.97 -16.19 -11.12
C PRO A 371 26.46 -17.49 -11.78
N ALA A 372 25.89 -18.62 -11.36
CA ALA A 372 26.21 -19.93 -11.90
C ALA A 372 25.64 -20.18 -13.30
N ASP A 373 24.55 -19.49 -13.65
CA ASP A 373 23.83 -19.58 -14.91
C ASP A 373 23.64 -18.20 -15.56
N ARG A 374 23.04 -18.15 -16.75
CA ARG A 374 22.76 -16.91 -17.49
C ARG A 374 21.28 -16.83 -17.90
N PRO A 375 20.72 -15.61 -17.98
CA PRO A 375 19.38 -15.43 -18.52
C PRO A 375 19.25 -15.96 -19.96
N LEU A 376 18.09 -16.53 -20.28
CA LEU A 376 17.80 -17.06 -21.62
C LEU A 376 17.91 -15.97 -22.71
N PRO A 377 18.46 -16.28 -23.90
CA PRO A 377 18.48 -15.34 -25.01
C PRO A 377 17.06 -14.90 -25.41
N GLY A 378 16.81 -13.59 -25.48
CA GLY A 378 15.52 -13.02 -25.90
C GLY A 378 14.47 -12.82 -24.79
N LEU A 379 14.70 -13.35 -23.59
CA LEU A 379 13.82 -13.18 -22.41
C LEU A 379 14.28 -12.07 -21.45
N GLY A 380 15.41 -11.43 -21.76
CA GLY A 380 15.95 -10.33 -20.98
C GLY A 380 15.39 -8.97 -21.39
N LEU A 381 15.39 -8.02 -20.45
CA LEU A 381 15.18 -6.60 -20.70
C LEU A 381 15.93 -6.16 -21.99
N PRO A 382 15.36 -5.25 -22.82
CA PRO A 382 16.02 -4.75 -24.03
C PRO A 382 17.46 -4.31 -23.75
N MET A 383 18.38 -4.44 -24.72
CA MET A 383 19.84 -4.24 -24.56
C MET A 383 20.23 -3.02 -23.69
N LYS A 384 19.41 -1.96 -23.67
CA LYS A 384 19.57 -0.74 -22.86
C LYS A 384 19.67 -0.97 -21.34
N TRP A 385 19.18 -2.09 -20.81
CA TRP A 385 19.17 -2.39 -19.38
C TRP A 385 20.16 -3.47 -18.95
N ARG A 386 20.82 -4.13 -19.92
CA ARG A 386 21.96 -4.99 -19.60
C ARG A 386 23.09 -4.08 -19.11
N ARG A 387 23.81 -4.50 -18.07
CA ARG A 387 25.15 -3.94 -17.84
C ARG A 387 25.92 -4.17 -19.12
N THR A 388 26.13 -3.13 -19.91
CA THR A 388 27.12 -3.17 -20.98
C THR A 388 28.43 -3.49 -20.29
N LEU A 389 28.95 -4.70 -20.54
CA LEU A 389 30.37 -4.96 -20.31
C LEU A 389 31.08 -3.87 -21.10
N GLY A 390 31.69 -2.91 -20.39
CA GLY A 390 32.47 -1.87 -21.05
C GLY A 390 33.47 -2.55 -21.96
N GLY A 391 33.39 -2.24 -23.25
CA GLY A 391 34.37 -2.72 -24.21
C GLY A 391 35.75 -2.27 -23.75
N SER A 392 36.60 -3.25 -23.44
CA SER A 392 38.05 -3.06 -23.39
C SER A 392 38.58 -2.76 -24.78
#